data_AF-A0A9X7AT40-F1
#
_entry.id   AF-A0A9X7AT40-F1
#
_cell.length_a   1.000
_cell.length_b   1.000
_cell.length_c   1.000
_cell.angle_alpha   90.00
_cell.angle_beta   90.00
_cell.angle_gamma   90.00
#
_symmetry.space_group_name_H-M   'P 1'
#
loop_
_entity.id
_entity.type
_entity.pdbx_description
1 polymer ?
#
loop_
_entity_poly.entity_id
_entity_poly.type
_entity_poly.pdbx_seq_one_letter_code
_entity_poly.pdbx_strand_id
1 'polypeptide(L)'
;MTVVACDKQEEPESKPVHVKNEKKKEKHKEQEESKEEKSINLMDKQLLLSATLGDTETAMKLIQDGANINVEGDNGETPVLAATYQNHVETVKALIGAGANIEIKDEKQSNPLLYASREGYTDIVKVLINAGVNTKETTKSGGTALISASERGHVEVVKELLEHTDIDVNYKNERGGTALLEAIVLGNGSENHKKVIQLLIDHGADVNMANKEHLTPLQYAEKRGFKDIVNMLRVAGANEVVQPQQPVE
;
A
#
# COMPACT_ATOMS: atom_id res chain seq x y z
N MET A 1 -32.14 -78.17 -27.02
CA MET A 1 -30.93 -77.59 -26.42
C MET A 1 -30.98 -76.09 -26.63
N THR A 2 -30.65 -75.35 -25.57
CA THR A 2 -30.49 -73.88 -25.50
C THR A 2 -31.79 -73.08 -25.43
N VAL A 3 -32.27 -72.90 -24.19
CA VAL A 3 -33.12 -71.79 -23.74
C VAL A 3 -32.19 -70.67 -23.26
N VAL A 4 -32.47 -69.44 -23.71
CA VAL A 4 -31.84 -68.21 -23.24
C VAL A 4 -32.70 -67.68 -22.09
N ALA A 5 -32.12 -67.53 -20.90
CA ALA A 5 -32.76 -66.91 -19.74
C ALA A 5 -32.00 -65.64 -19.36
N CYS A 6 -32.75 -64.55 -19.22
CA CYS A 6 -32.29 -63.26 -18.71
C CYS A 6 -32.08 -63.34 -17.20
N ASP A 7 -30.90 -62.96 -16.72
CA ASP A 7 -30.64 -62.76 -15.30
C ASP A 7 -30.84 -61.30 -14.88
N LYS A 8 -31.48 -61.19 -13.71
CA LYS A 8 -31.95 -59.99 -13.03
C LYS A 8 -30.79 -59.31 -12.29
N GLN A 9 -30.92 -58.00 -12.14
CA GLN A 9 -30.04 -57.12 -11.38
C GLN A 9 -30.07 -57.45 -9.87
N GLU A 10 -28.89 -57.57 -9.25
CA GLU A 10 -28.68 -57.56 -7.80
C GLU A 10 -28.30 -56.14 -7.34
N GLU A 11 -29.01 -55.62 -6.33
CA GLU A 11 -28.54 -54.50 -5.50
C GLU A 11 -27.60 -55.00 -4.40
N PRO A 12 -26.57 -54.23 -4.00
CA PRO A 12 -25.92 -54.42 -2.72
C PRO A 12 -26.26 -53.35 -1.67
N GLU A 13 -26.28 -53.85 -0.44
CA GLU A 13 -26.82 -53.29 0.80
C GLU A 13 -26.09 -52.07 1.39
N SER A 14 -26.83 -51.40 2.28
CA SER A 14 -26.49 -50.24 3.11
C SER A 14 -25.32 -50.42 4.10
N LYS A 15 -24.57 -49.34 4.35
CA LYS A 15 -23.87 -49.08 5.64
C LYS A 15 -24.07 -47.63 6.09
N PRO A 16 -24.23 -47.35 7.41
CA PRO A 16 -24.75 -46.08 7.92
C PRO A 16 -23.66 -44.99 8.07
N VAL A 17 -23.98 -43.79 7.61
CA VAL A 17 -23.16 -42.56 7.71
C VAL A 17 -23.57 -41.79 8.98
N HIS A 18 -23.14 -42.23 10.17
CA HIS A 18 -23.45 -41.50 11.41
C HIS A 18 -22.36 -41.66 12.49
N VAL A 19 -21.10 -41.27 12.23
CA VAL A 19 -20.11 -41.04 13.31
C VAL A 19 -19.06 -39.94 13.01
N LYS A 20 -19.06 -39.28 11.84
CA LYS A 20 -18.01 -38.28 11.50
C LYS A 20 -18.43 -36.81 11.56
N ASN A 21 -19.67 -36.49 11.94
CA ASN A 21 -20.19 -35.12 11.91
C ASN A 21 -20.30 -34.40 13.27
N GLU A 22 -19.91 -35.05 14.38
CA GLU A 22 -19.90 -34.38 15.70
C GLU A 22 -18.50 -33.84 16.06
N LYS A 23 -17.42 -34.53 15.69
CA LYS A 23 -16.04 -34.02 15.90
C LYS A 23 -15.59 -32.92 14.94
N LYS A 24 -16.39 -32.62 13.90
CA LYS A 24 -16.13 -31.51 12.95
C LYS A 24 -16.92 -30.24 13.28
N LYS A 25 -17.91 -30.33 14.18
CA LYS A 25 -18.66 -29.15 14.67
C LYS A 25 -18.06 -28.55 15.94
N GLU A 26 -17.25 -29.30 16.69
CA GLU A 26 -16.51 -28.76 17.83
C GLU A 26 -15.20 -28.06 17.43
N LYS A 27 -14.56 -28.43 16.30
CA LYS A 27 -13.38 -27.72 15.77
C LYS A 27 -13.68 -26.46 14.95
N HIS A 28 -14.94 -26.18 14.66
CA HIS A 28 -15.38 -24.93 14.03
C HIS A 28 -15.96 -23.93 15.05
N LYS A 29 -15.88 -24.24 16.35
CA LYS A 29 -16.37 -23.38 17.43
C LYS A 29 -15.25 -22.77 18.31
N GLU A 30 -13.99 -22.96 17.92
CA GLU A 30 -12.80 -22.47 18.64
C GLU A 30 -11.91 -21.54 17.78
N GLN A 31 -12.43 -20.98 16.69
CA GLN A 31 -11.74 -19.92 15.92
C GLN A 31 -12.64 -18.72 15.61
N GLU A 32 -13.70 -18.52 16.40
CA GLU A 32 -14.17 -17.16 16.71
C GLU A 32 -13.53 -16.79 18.05
N GLU A 33 -12.20 -16.64 18.05
CA GLU A 33 -11.56 -15.83 19.08
C GLU A 33 -12.16 -14.44 18.96
N SER A 34 -12.92 -14.07 19.99
CA SER A 34 -13.37 -12.72 20.26
C SER A 34 -12.23 -11.75 19.95
N LYS A 35 -12.33 -10.98 18.86
CA LYS A 35 -11.67 -9.69 18.81
C LYS A 35 -12.23 -8.94 20.01
N GLU A 36 -11.44 -8.79 21.08
CA GLU A 36 -11.74 -7.81 22.11
C GLU A 36 -11.94 -6.49 21.36
N GLU A 37 -13.18 -6.00 21.29
CA GLU A 37 -13.43 -4.65 20.85
C GLU A 37 -12.55 -3.76 21.74
N LYS A 38 -11.55 -3.11 21.16
CA LYS A 38 -10.79 -2.06 21.85
C LYS A 38 -11.83 -1.00 22.21
N SER A 39 -12.35 -1.08 23.42
CA SER A 39 -13.37 -0.15 23.91
C SER A 39 -12.69 1.19 24.20
N ILE A 40 -12.53 1.99 23.15
CA ILE A 40 -12.05 3.36 23.27
C ILE A 40 -13.12 4.20 23.98
N ASN A 41 -12.68 5.11 24.85
CA ASN A 41 -13.60 5.94 25.62
C ASN A 41 -14.33 6.94 24.70
N LEU A 42 -15.42 7.54 25.18
CA LEU A 42 -16.26 8.44 24.38
C LEU A 42 -15.51 9.68 23.88
N MET A 43 -14.59 10.23 24.68
CA MET A 43 -13.83 11.43 24.34
C MET A 43 -12.86 11.13 23.17
N ASP A 44 -12.19 9.99 23.20
CA ASP A 44 -11.32 9.54 22.13
C ASP A 44 -12.11 9.21 20.85
N LYS A 45 -13.30 8.61 20.97
CA LYS A 45 -14.24 8.42 19.84
C LYS A 45 -14.61 9.75 19.19
N GLN A 46 -14.86 10.78 19.99
CA GLN A 46 -15.17 12.12 19.51
C GLN A 46 -13.97 12.78 18.84
N LEU A 47 -12.75 12.51 19.31
CA LEU A 47 -11.54 13.01 18.66
C LEU A 47 -11.35 12.39 17.27
N LEU A 48 -11.53 11.07 17.15
CA LEU A 48 -11.50 10.39 15.85
C LEU A 48 -12.57 10.95 14.89
N LEU A 49 -13.79 11.15 15.39
CA LEU A 49 -14.89 11.69 14.59
C LEU A 49 -14.64 13.13 14.14
N SER A 50 -14.23 14.02 15.05
CA SER A 50 -13.92 15.41 14.72
C SER A 50 -12.76 15.52 13.72
N ALA A 51 -11.71 14.71 13.89
CA ALA A 51 -10.62 14.64 12.92
C ALA A 51 -11.09 14.14 11.55
N THR A 52 -11.95 13.12 11.51
CA THR A 52 -12.57 12.60 10.27
C THR A 52 -13.43 13.64 9.58
N LEU A 53 -14.16 14.47 10.33
CA LEU A 53 -15.00 15.53 9.78
C LEU A 53 -14.25 16.82 9.45
N GLY A 54 -12.97 16.91 9.81
CA GLY A 54 -12.16 18.11 9.63
C GLY A 54 -12.51 19.22 10.62
N ASP A 55 -13.21 18.92 11.71
CA ASP A 55 -13.53 19.86 12.78
C ASP A 55 -12.30 20.06 13.68
N THR A 56 -11.39 20.91 13.20
CA THR A 56 -10.12 21.20 13.86
C THR A 56 -10.33 21.80 15.26
N GLU A 57 -11.32 22.68 15.44
CA GLU A 57 -11.57 23.35 16.72
C GLU A 57 -11.99 22.34 17.78
N THR A 58 -12.97 21.49 17.46
CA THR A 58 -13.42 20.44 18.39
C THR A 58 -12.30 19.44 18.67
N ALA A 59 -11.54 19.02 17.65
CA ALA A 59 -10.42 18.11 17.83
C ALA A 59 -9.37 18.68 18.80
N MET A 60 -8.97 19.95 18.60
CA MET A 60 -8.00 20.61 19.47
C MET A 60 -8.52 20.83 20.89
N LYS A 61 -9.80 21.14 21.04
CA LYS A 61 -10.42 21.23 22.37
C LYS A 61 -10.43 19.89 23.10
N LEU A 62 -10.79 18.80 22.42
CA LEU A 62 -10.78 17.45 23.00
C LEU A 62 -9.36 17.06 23.47
N ILE A 63 -8.33 17.40 22.69
CA ILE A 63 -6.93 17.18 23.08
C ILE A 63 -6.56 17.99 24.34
N GLN A 64 -6.99 19.26 24.42
CA GLN A 64 -6.79 20.08 25.63
C GLN A 64 -7.51 19.51 26.85
N ASP A 65 -8.69 18.91 26.65
CA ASP A 65 -9.48 18.26 27.70
C ASP A 65 -8.94 16.86 28.08
N GLY A 66 -7.88 16.39 27.42
CA GLY A 66 -7.15 15.16 27.77
C GLY A 66 -7.45 13.95 26.88
N ALA A 67 -8.07 14.13 25.71
CA ALA A 67 -8.17 13.08 24.71
C ALA A 67 -6.79 12.56 24.31
N ASN A 68 -6.68 11.25 24.10
CA ASN A 68 -5.44 10.67 23.60
C ASN A 68 -5.29 11.02 22.11
N ILE A 69 -4.36 11.94 21.81
CA ILE A 69 -4.07 12.38 20.43
C ILE A 69 -3.68 11.23 19.47
N ASN A 70 -3.22 10.12 20.02
CA ASN A 70 -2.81 8.92 19.28
C ASN A 70 -3.76 7.74 19.53
N VAL A 71 -5.01 8.00 19.91
CA VAL A 71 -5.99 6.92 20.03
C VAL A 71 -6.15 6.19 18.70
N GLU A 72 -6.25 4.87 18.74
CA GLU A 72 -6.49 4.04 17.57
C GLU A 72 -7.98 3.68 17.50
N GLY A 73 -8.61 3.96 16.36
CA GLY A 73 -9.95 3.50 16.04
C GLY A 73 -10.01 1.99 15.77
N ASP A 74 -11.18 1.52 15.33
CA ASP A 74 -11.44 0.09 15.13
C ASP A 74 -10.55 -0.56 14.06
N ASN A 75 -10.02 0.24 13.11
CA ASN A 75 -9.09 -0.25 12.09
C ASN A 75 -7.65 0.22 12.34
N GLY A 76 -7.34 0.70 13.55
CA GLY A 76 -6.02 1.21 13.92
C GLY A 76 -5.72 2.63 13.42
N GLU A 77 -6.69 3.34 12.83
CA GLU A 77 -6.47 4.72 12.42
C GLU A 77 -6.35 5.66 13.61
N THR A 78 -5.33 6.52 13.58
CA THR A 78 -5.19 7.63 14.53
C THR A 78 -5.95 8.86 14.06
N PRO A 79 -6.23 9.86 14.91
CA PRO A 79 -6.85 11.12 14.50
C PRO A 79 -6.14 11.78 13.31
N VAL A 80 -4.79 11.81 13.29
CA VAL A 80 -4.04 12.40 12.17
C VAL A 80 -4.20 11.59 10.88
N LEU A 81 -4.29 10.27 10.97
CA LEU A 81 -4.52 9.40 9.82
C LEU A 81 -5.97 9.51 9.32
N ALA A 82 -6.96 9.61 10.21
CA ALA A 82 -8.36 9.84 9.86
C ALA A 82 -8.56 11.17 9.14
N ALA A 83 -7.94 12.26 9.62
CA ALA A 83 -7.92 13.55 8.92
C ALA A 83 -7.19 13.47 7.57
N THR A 84 -6.12 12.67 7.49
CA THR A 84 -5.39 12.42 6.23
C THR A 84 -6.25 11.69 5.21
N TYR A 85 -7.06 10.70 5.61
CA TYR A 85 -7.98 9.97 4.73
C TYR A 85 -9.00 10.87 4.04
N GLN A 86 -9.39 11.96 4.70
CA GLN A 86 -10.35 12.94 4.18
C GLN A 86 -9.68 14.20 3.61
N ASN A 87 -8.34 14.20 3.49
CA ASN A 87 -7.54 15.32 3.00
C ASN A 87 -7.78 16.64 3.77
N HIS A 88 -8.01 16.57 5.08
CA HIS A 88 -8.20 17.74 5.93
C HIS A 88 -6.87 18.36 6.34
N VAL A 89 -6.22 19.06 5.41
CA VAL A 89 -4.87 19.65 5.55
C VAL A 89 -4.70 20.43 6.85
N GLU A 90 -5.64 21.33 7.19
CA GLU A 90 -5.52 22.17 8.38
C GLU A 90 -5.66 21.36 9.68
N THR A 91 -6.54 20.35 9.71
CA THR A 91 -6.64 19.42 10.83
C THR A 91 -5.38 18.59 10.97
N VAL A 92 -4.80 18.09 9.87
CA VAL A 92 -3.52 17.36 9.88
C VAL A 92 -2.39 18.24 10.44
N LYS A 93 -2.27 19.48 9.97
CA LYS A 93 -1.29 20.46 10.49
C LYS A 93 -1.47 20.69 12.00
N ALA A 94 -2.70 20.91 12.45
CA ALA A 94 -2.98 21.18 13.85
C ALA A 94 -2.65 19.98 14.75
N LEU A 95 -3.04 18.77 14.34
CA LEU A 95 -2.74 17.53 15.08
C LEU A 95 -1.24 17.29 15.17
N ILE A 96 -0.49 17.47 14.07
CA ILE A 96 0.96 17.36 14.06
C ILE A 96 1.60 18.42 14.97
N GLY A 97 1.16 19.67 14.89
CA GLY A 97 1.61 20.75 15.77
C GLY A 97 1.32 20.50 17.25
N ALA A 98 0.31 19.70 17.56
CA ALA A 98 -0.04 19.25 18.91
C ALA A 98 0.70 17.98 19.36
N GLY A 99 1.57 17.41 18.52
CA GLY A 99 2.40 16.25 18.86
C GLY A 99 1.80 14.89 18.49
N ALA A 100 0.87 14.84 17.52
CA ALA A 100 0.39 13.55 16.99
C ALA A 100 1.55 12.74 16.40
N ASN A 101 1.57 11.43 16.70
CA ASN A 101 2.55 10.51 16.15
C ASN A 101 2.18 10.12 14.72
N ILE A 102 2.94 10.63 13.76
CA ILE A 102 2.75 10.41 12.32
C ILE A 102 3.35 9.09 11.80
N GLU A 103 3.96 8.28 12.67
CA GLU A 103 4.54 6.98 12.29
C GLU A 103 3.60 5.79 12.53
N ILE A 104 2.50 6.00 13.26
CA ILE A 104 1.54 4.93 13.56
C ILE A 104 0.86 4.49 12.26
N LYS A 105 0.84 3.18 12.06
CA LYS A 105 0.18 2.52 10.93
C LYS A 105 -1.14 1.89 11.35
N ASP A 106 -2.13 2.00 10.49
CA ASP A 106 -3.39 1.28 10.64
C ASP A 106 -3.24 -0.23 10.34
N GLU A 107 -4.34 -0.99 10.43
CA GLU A 107 -4.37 -2.42 10.10
C GLU A 107 -4.02 -2.72 8.63
N LYS A 108 -4.10 -1.72 7.75
CA LYS A 108 -3.67 -1.82 6.34
C LYS A 108 -2.20 -1.49 6.16
N GLN A 109 -1.46 -1.27 7.24
CA GLN A 109 -0.05 -0.84 7.25
C GLN A 109 0.15 0.51 6.56
N SER A 110 -0.84 1.40 6.65
CA SER A 110 -0.77 2.76 6.12
C SER A 110 -0.52 3.73 7.26
N ASN A 111 0.53 4.54 7.16
CA ASN A 111 0.68 5.77 7.93
C ASN A 111 0.25 6.98 7.08
N PRO A 112 0.21 8.21 7.63
CA PRO A 112 -0.15 9.41 6.89
C PRO A 112 0.67 9.63 5.62
N LEU A 113 2.00 9.42 5.65
CA LEU A 113 2.84 9.66 4.47
C LEU A 113 2.53 8.68 3.34
N LEU A 114 2.43 7.38 3.65
CA LEU A 114 2.10 6.35 2.68
C LEU A 114 0.72 6.61 2.04
N TYR A 115 -0.27 6.98 2.85
CA TYR A 115 -1.61 7.26 2.33
C TYR A 115 -1.65 8.53 1.49
N ALA A 116 -1.16 9.65 2.02
CA ALA A 116 -1.14 10.93 1.32
C ALA A 116 -0.36 10.84 0.00
N SER A 117 0.74 10.10 -0.02
CA SER A 117 1.53 9.91 -1.24
C SER A 117 0.79 9.09 -2.29
N ARG A 118 0.09 8.03 -1.86
CA ARG A 118 -0.76 7.20 -2.73
C ARG A 118 -1.98 7.95 -3.27
N GLU A 119 -2.54 8.89 -2.52
CA GLU A 119 -3.71 9.66 -2.98
C GLU A 119 -3.36 11.00 -3.63
N GLY A 120 -2.07 11.36 -3.68
CA GLY A 120 -1.61 12.59 -4.33
C GLY A 120 -1.81 13.86 -3.49
N TYR A 121 -1.99 13.73 -2.17
CA TYR A 121 -2.25 14.84 -1.25
C TYR A 121 -0.96 15.61 -0.94
N THR A 122 -0.55 16.41 -1.91
CA THR A 122 0.74 17.13 -1.91
C THR A 122 0.91 18.03 -0.70
N ASP A 123 -0.15 18.75 -0.28
CA ASP A 123 -0.06 19.65 0.88
C ASP A 123 0.14 18.88 2.19
N ILE A 124 -0.46 17.69 2.33
CA ILE A 124 -0.23 16.82 3.49
C ILE A 124 1.18 16.24 3.45
N VAL A 125 1.66 15.80 2.28
CA VAL A 125 3.04 15.31 2.12
C VAL A 125 4.04 16.37 2.56
N LYS A 126 3.87 17.63 2.13
CA LYS A 126 4.71 18.76 2.57
C LYS A 126 4.72 18.94 4.08
N VAL A 127 3.55 18.90 4.70
CA VAL A 127 3.41 19.05 6.15
C VAL A 127 4.15 17.91 6.87
N LEU A 128 4.02 16.68 6.40
CA LEU A 128 4.67 15.51 6.99
C LEU A 128 6.19 15.55 6.82
N ILE A 129 6.70 15.93 5.65
CA ILE A 129 8.14 16.12 5.41
C ILE A 129 8.71 17.17 6.36
N ASN A 130 8.04 18.32 6.48
CA ASN A 130 8.46 19.39 7.39
C ASN A 130 8.43 18.97 8.87
N ALA A 131 7.58 18.00 9.21
CA ALA A 131 7.50 17.41 10.55
C ALA A 131 8.57 16.31 10.81
N GLY A 132 9.39 15.98 9.81
CA GLY A 132 10.46 14.99 9.95
C GLY A 132 9.99 13.53 9.91
N VAL A 133 8.92 13.24 9.15
CA VAL A 133 8.40 11.87 8.98
C VAL A 133 9.47 10.90 8.45
N ASN A 134 9.44 9.66 8.92
CA ASN A 134 10.28 8.59 8.39
C ASN A 134 9.83 8.16 6.98
N THR A 135 10.65 8.45 5.98
CA THR A 135 10.40 8.12 4.57
C THR A 135 10.68 6.67 4.21
N LYS A 136 11.31 5.90 5.12
CA LYS A 136 11.71 4.50 4.90
C LYS A 136 10.59 3.50 5.19
N GLU A 137 9.49 3.96 5.77
CA GLU A 137 8.32 3.11 6.00
C GLU A 137 7.72 2.61 4.70
N THR A 138 7.22 1.37 4.72
CA THR A 138 6.64 0.72 3.55
C THR A 138 5.22 0.22 3.79
N THR A 139 4.47 0.11 2.69
CA THR A 139 3.17 -0.57 2.62
C THR A 139 3.33 -2.09 2.80
N LYS A 140 2.21 -2.83 2.82
CA LYS A 140 2.20 -4.31 2.86
C LYS A 140 2.93 -4.98 1.70
N SER A 141 3.05 -4.33 0.54
CA SER A 141 3.79 -4.87 -0.62
C SER A 141 5.26 -4.43 -0.61
N GLY A 142 5.73 -3.86 0.50
CA GLY A 142 7.05 -3.28 0.64
C GLY A 142 7.25 -2.01 -0.18
N GLY A 143 6.20 -1.34 -0.67
CA GLY A 143 6.36 -0.08 -1.42
C GLY A 143 6.58 1.12 -0.50
N THR A 144 7.56 1.97 -0.79
CA THR A 144 7.73 3.28 -0.13
C THR A 144 6.69 4.28 -0.63
N ALA A 145 6.62 5.45 0.02
CA ALA A 145 5.81 6.58 -0.43
C ALA A 145 6.11 6.99 -1.88
N LEU A 146 7.39 7.00 -2.27
CA LEU A 146 7.82 7.32 -3.63
C LEU A 146 7.28 6.32 -4.65
N ILE A 147 7.30 5.02 -4.34
CA ILE A 147 6.74 3.98 -5.21
C ILE A 147 5.24 4.18 -5.39
N SER A 148 4.49 4.39 -4.30
CA SER A 148 3.04 4.60 -4.36
C SER A 148 2.62 5.88 -5.10
N ALA A 149 3.39 6.96 -4.98
CA ALA A 149 3.16 8.18 -5.75
C ALA A 149 3.48 7.99 -7.24
N SER A 150 4.56 7.25 -7.54
CA SER A 150 5.05 7.04 -8.90
C SER A 150 4.14 6.12 -9.72
N GLU A 151 3.64 5.03 -9.13
CA GLU A 151 2.73 4.09 -9.81
C GLU A 151 1.39 4.75 -10.22
N ARG A 152 1.01 5.84 -9.54
CA ARG A 152 -0.22 6.60 -9.79
C ARG A 152 -0.02 7.89 -10.57
N GLY A 153 1.23 8.23 -10.90
CA GLY A 153 1.55 9.43 -11.67
C GLY A 153 1.34 10.75 -10.88
N HIS A 154 1.52 10.74 -9.56
CA HIS A 154 1.41 11.95 -8.73
C HIS A 154 2.69 12.79 -8.79
N VAL A 155 2.84 13.56 -9.87
CA VAL A 155 4.05 14.34 -10.20
C VAL A 155 4.55 15.19 -9.04
N GLU A 156 3.68 16.02 -8.45
CA GLU A 156 4.10 16.94 -7.38
C GLU A 156 4.51 16.19 -6.12
N VAL A 157 3.82 15.12 -5.72
CA VAL A 157 4.24 14.29 -4.58
C VAL A 157 5.61 13.66 -4.84
N VAL A 158 5.82 13.09 -6.03
CA VAL A 158 7.13 12.51 -6.42
C VAL A 158 8.23 13.56 -6.33
N LYS A 159 7.96 14.77 -6.83
CA LYS A 159 8.90 15.89 -6.76
C LYS A 159 9.24 16.26 -5.31
N GLU A 160 8.24 16.46 -4.45
CA GLU A 160 8.46 16.81 -3.04
C GLU A 160 9.27 15.74 -2.29
N LEU A 161 8.99 14.47 -2.55
CA LEU A 161 9.73 13.36 -1.93
C LEU A 161 11.20 13.35 -2.39
N LEU A 162 11.48 13.54 -3.68
CA LEU A 162 12.84 13.52 -4.22
C LEU A 162 13.67 14.75 -3.83
N GLU A 163 13.06 15.93 -3.80
CA GLU A 163 13.77 17.20 -3.58
C GLU A 163 13.98 17.53 -2.10
N HIS A 164 13.14 16.99 -1.21
CA HIS A 164 13.10 17.40 0.20
C HIS A 164 13.31 16.25 1.21
N THR A 165 13.70 15.06 0.75
CA THR A 165 13.96 13.92 1.63
C THR A 165 15.20 13.12 1.20
N ASP A 166 15.63 12.17 2.03
CA ASP A 166 16.71 11.22 1.74
C ASP A 166 16.20 9.89 1.15
N ILE A 167 14.99 9.88 0.58
CA ILE A 167 14.37 8.65 0.07
C ILE A 167 15.20 8.02 -1.06
N ASP A 168 15.44 6.72 -0.95
CA ASP A 168 16.17 5.98 -1.98
C ASP A 168 15.30 5.78 -3.23
N VAL A 169 15.65 6.50 -4.31
CA VAL A 169 14.99 6.42 -5.62
C VAL A 169 15.05 5.02 -6.23
N ASN A 170 16.04 4.22 -5.85
CA ASN A 170 16.31 2.87 -6.35
C ASN A 170 15.82 1.76 -5.41
N TYR A 171 15.09 2.12 -4.36
CA TYR A 171 14.52 1.15 -3.43
C TYR A 171 13.63 0.13 -4.17
N LYS A 172 13.75 -1.15 -3.80
CA LYS A 172 12.99 -2.26 -4.37
C LYS A 172 11.90 -2.74 -3.41
N ASN A 173 10.65 -2.75 -3.87
CA ASN A 173 9.55 -3.37 -3.14
C ASN A 173 9.66 -4.92 -3.13
N GLU A 174 8.68 -5.60 -2.54
CA GLU A 174 8.71 -7.06 -2.41
C GLU A 174 8.69 -7.82 -3.76
N ARG A 175 8.23 -7.20 -4.84
CA ARG A 175 8.29 -7.76 -6.20
C ARG A 175 9.60 -7.42 -6.93
N GLY A 176 10.48 -6.67 -6.28
CA GLY A 176 11.70 -6.13 -6.89
C GLY A 176 11.45 -4.89 -7.76
N GLY A 177 10.26 -4.30 -7.70
CA GLY A 177 9.90 -3.09 -8.43
C GLY A 177 10.47 -1.84 -7.76
N THR A 178 11.15 -1.00 -8.53
CA THR A 178 11.54 0.37 -8.15
C THR A 178 10.41 1.35 -8.47
N ALA A 179 10.51 2.59 -7.99
CA ALA A 179 9.55 3.65 -8.33
C ALA A 179 9.45 3.86 -9.86
N LEU A 180 10.60 3.83 -10.55
CA LEU A 180 10.67 3.94 -12.01
C LEU A 180 9.94 2.77 -12.69
N LEU A 181 10.20 1.55 -12.24
CA LEU A 181 9.60 0.37 -12.84
C LEU A 181 8.08 0.33 -12.60
N GLU A 182 7.62 0.60 -11.39
CA GLU A 182 6.18 0.59 -11.06
C GLU A 182 5.41 1.72 -11.78
N ALA A 183 6.02 2.89 -12.01
CA ALA A 183 5.44 3.95 -12.85
C ALA A 183 5.18 3.50 -14.29
N ILE A 184 5.96 2.55 -14.81
CA ILE A 184 5.81 2.00 -16.18
C ILE A 184 4.85 0.79 -16.17
N VAL A 185 4.99 -0.10 -15.17
CA VAL A 185 4.24 -1.35 -15.07
C VAL A 185 2.79 -1.11 -14.68
N LEU A 186 2.51 -0.16 -13.79
CA LEU A 186 1.15 0.12 -13.31
C LEU A 186 0.58 1.41 -13.91
N GLY A 187 1.44 2.28 -14.46
CA GLY A 187 1.02 3.48 -15.13
C GLY A 187 0.30 3.24 -16.46
N ASN A 188 -0.25 4.32 -17.02
CA ASN A 188 -0.98 4.31 -18.28
C ASN A 188 -0.25 5.03 -19.43
N GLY A 189 0.99 5.48 -19.20
CA GLY A 189 1.78 6.20 -20.19
C GLY A 189 1.34 7.66 -20.44
N SER A 190 0.47 8.21 -19.58
CA SER A 190 0.04 9.61 -19.66
C SER A 190 1.19 10.61 -19.49
N GLU A 191 0.95 11.88 -19.80
CA GLU A 191 1.90 12.97 -19.55
C GLU A 191 2.37 13.03 -18.09
N ASN A 192 1.51 12.71 -17.13
CA ASN A 192 1.91 12.66 -15.72
C ASN A 192 2.89 11.52 -15.44
N HIS A 193 2.66 10.32 -15.98
CA HIS A 193 3.61 9.22 -15.82
C HIS A 193 4.94 9.51 -16.52
N LYS A 194 4.91 10.14 -17.71
CA LYS A 194 6.13 10.61 -18.39
C LYS A 194 6.89 11.62 -17.53
N LYS A 195 6.21 12.60 -16.92
CA LYS A 195 6.84 13.54 -15.99
C LYS A 195 7.44 12.86 -14.75
N VAL A 196 6.72 11.91 -14.15
CA VAL A 196 7.24 11.10 -13.03
C VAL A 196 8.50 10.34 -13.45
N ILE A 197 8.48 9.65 -14.59
CA ILE A 197 9.63 8.92 -15.12
C ILE A 197 10.83 9.85 -15.33
N GLN A 198 10.59 11.04 -15.90
CA GLN A 198 11.64 12.03 -16.09
C GLN A 198 12.22 12.49 -14.75
N LEU A 199 11.38 12.84 -13.77
CA LEU A 199 11.82 13.23 -12.44
C LEU A 199 12.67 12.14 -11.77
N LEU A 200 12.26 10.88 -11.86
CA LEU A 200 13.00 9.76 -11.29
C LEU A 200 14.37 9.61 -11.96
N ILE A 201 14.45 9.70 -13.28
CA ILE A 201 15.72 9.65 -14.04
C ILE A 201 16.62 10.82 -13.65
N ASP A 202 16.08 12.03 -13.59
CA ASP A 202 16.83 13.25 -13.24
C ASP A 202 17.42 13.18 -11.83
N HIS A 203 16.79 12.40 -10.93
CA HIS A 203 17.24 12.16 -9.55
C HIS A 203 18.01 10.83 -9.39
N GLY A 204 18.48 10.23 -10.48
CA GLY A 204 19.43 9.10 -10.42
C GLY A 204 18.78 7.72 -10.32
N ALA A 205 17.53 7.55 -10.78
CA ALA A 205 16.96 6.23 -10.95
C ALA A 205 17.77 5.40 -11.95
N ASP A 206 18.16 4.19 -11.56
CA ASP A 206 18.81 3.22 -12.44
C ASP A 206 17.77 2.61 -13.40
N VAL A 207 17.85 3.04 -14.66
CA VAL A 207 16.96 2.62 -15.74
C VAL A 207 17.10 1.15 -16.17
N ASN A 208 18.11 0.45 -15.64
CA ASN A 208 18.38 -0.97 -15.94
C ASN A 208 18.00 -1.92 -14.78
N MET A 209 17.52 -1.40 -13.64
CA MET A 209 17.12 -2.25 -12.51
C MET A 209 15.90 -3.12 -12.84
N ALA A 210 16.13 -4.41 -13.05
CA ALA A 210 15.09 -5.40 -13.26
C ALA A 210 14.39 -5.81 -11.95
N ASN A 211 13.11 -6.20 -12.07
CA ASN A 211 12.37 -6.85 -11.00
C ASN A 211 12.82 -8.31 -10.77
N LYS A 212 12.12 -9.02 -9.87
CA LYS A 212 12.37 -10.44 -9.59
C LYS A 212 12.11 -11.39 -10.78
N GLU A 213 11.39 -10.93 -11.80
CA GLU A 213 11.16 -11.67 -13.06
C GLU A 213 12.23 -11.35 -14.11
N HIS A 214 13.29 -10.63 -13.74
CA HIS A 214 14.36 -10.17 -14.62
C HIS A 214 13.89 -9.24 -15.76
N LEU A 215 12.72 -8.61 -15.60
CA LEU A 215 12.19 -7.66 -16.57
C LEU A 215 12.62 -6.23 -16.23
N THR A 216 13.27 -5.57 -17.19
CA THR A 216 13.75 -4.18 -17.07
C THR A 216 12.65 -3.16 -17.38
N PRO A 217 12.82 -1.88 -16.94
CA PRO A 217 11.95 -0.78 -17.35
C PRO A 217 11.75 -0.71 -18.88
N LEU A 218 12.84 -0.87 -19.65
CA LEU A 218 12.80 -0.82 -21.12
C LEU A 218 11.96 -1.94 -21.71
N GLN A 219 12.16 -3.18 -21.27
CA GLN A 219 11.40 -4.34 -21.75
C GLN A 219 9.90 -4.20 -21.48
N TYR A 220 9.51 -3.68 -20.31
CA TYR A 220 8.10 -3.42 -20.03
C TYR A 220 7.52 -2.31 -20.90
N ALA A 221 8.25 -1.20 -21.07
CA ALA A 221 7.80 -0.08 -21.91
C ALA A 221 7.60 -0.53 -23.37
N GLU A 222 8.50 -1.36 -23.90
CA GLU A 222 8.38 -1.95 -25.24
C GLU A 222 7.20 -2.90 -25.36
N LYS A 223 7.03 -3.83 -24.41
CA LYS A 223 5.90 -4.77 -24.39
C LYS A 223 4.54 -4.06 -24.35
N ARG A 224 4.48 -2.90 -23.70
CA ARG A 224 3.27 -2.07 -23.60
C ARG A 224 3.10 -1.09 -24.78
N GLY A 225 4.10 -0.96 -25.65
CA GLY A 225 4.06 -0.03 -26.78
C GLY A 225 4.17 1.45 -26.38
N PHE A 226 4.73 1.75 -25.21
CA PHE A 226 4.91 3.13 -24.72
C PHE A 226 6.12 3.80 -25.40
N LYS A 227 5.97 4.17 -26.67
CA LYS A 227 7.05 4.69 -27.52
C LYS A 227 7.82 5.87 -26.91
N ASP A 228 7.11 6.82 -26.30
CA ASP A 228 7.75 7.97 -25.65
C ASP A 228 8.62 7.54 -24.47
N ILE A 229 8.09 6.66 -23.61
CA ILE A 229 8.82 6.13 -22.45
C ILE A 229 10.03 5.29 -22.90
N VAL A 230 9.88 4.48 -23.95
CA VAL A 230 11.01 3.74 -24.56
C VAL A 230 12.12 4.71 -24.97
N ASN A 231 11.77 5.81 -25.64
CA ASN A 231 12.74 6.81 -26.04
C ASN A 231 13.41 7.48 -24.82
N MET A 232 12.64 7.86 -23.79
CA MET A 232 13.18 8.44 -22.55
C MET A 232 14.20 7.51 -21.91
N LEU A 233 13.86 6.23 -21.76
CA LEU A 233 14.73 5.22 -21.15
C LEU A 233 16.01 5.01 -21.98
N ARG A 234 15.92 4.92 -23.30
CA ARG A 234 17.09 4.76 -24.18
C ARG A 234 18.02 5.98 -24.11
N VAL A 235 17.46 7.20 -24.09
CA VAL A 235 18.25 8.43 -23.90
C VAL A 235 18.96 8.42 -22.55
N ALA A 236 18.32 7.88 -21.51
CA ALA A 236 18.88 7.72 -20.18
C ALA A 236 19.85 6.52 -20.04
N GLY A 237 20.17 5.81 -21.13
CA GLY A 237 21.13 4.71 -21.11
C GLY A 237 20.54 3.34 -20.70
N ALA A 238 19.25 3.12 -20.98
CA ALA A 238 18.66 1.78 -20.84
C ALA A 238 19.13 0.87 -21.98
N ASN A 239 19.62 -0.32 -21.61
CA ASN A 239 20.24 -1.26 -22.53
C ASN A 239 19.39 -2.54 -22.65
N GLU A 240 19.46 -3.24 -23.79
CA GLU A 240 18.75 -4.52 -23.97
C GLU A 240 19.37 -5.69 -23.19
N VAL A 241 20.61 -5.54 -22.69
CA VAL A 241 21.38 -6.64 -22.10
C VAL A 241 21.24 -6.63 -20.58
N VAL A 242 20.39 -7.52 -20.07
CA VAL A 242 20.47 -7.98 -18.66
C VAL A 242 21.73 -8.82 -18.55
N GLN A 243 22.83 -8.28 -18.00
CA GLN A 243 23.91 -9.17 -17.59
C GLN A 243 23.34 -10.10 -16.50
N PRO A 244 23.39 -11.43 -16.67
CA PRO A 244 22.99 -12.32 -15.60
C PRO A 244 23.88 -11.99 -14.40
N GLN A 245 23.28 -11.61 -13.28
CA GLN A 245 24.04 -11.46 -12.05
C GLN A 245 24.74 -12.78 -11.79
N GLN A 246 26.07 -12.74 -11.81
CA GLN A 246 26.85 -13.91 -11.45
C GLN A 246 26.46 -14.30 -10.02
N PRO A 247 26.29 -15.61 -9.74
CA PRO A 247 26.10 -16.06 -8.37
C PRO A 247 27.27 -15.53 -7.54
N VAL A 248 26.97 -14.84 -6.44
CA VAL A 248 27.97 -14.54 -5.43
C VAL A 248 28.31 -15.89 -4.79
N GLU A 249 29.51 -16.42 -5.09
CA GLU A 249 30.10 -17.56 -4.36
C GLU A 249 30.40 -17.21 -2.90
#